data_AF-A0A3N5Q954-F1
#
_entry.id   AF-A0A3N5Q954-F1
#
_cell.length_a   1.000
_cell.length_b   1.000
_cell.length_c   1.000
_cell.angle_alpha   90.00
_cell.angle_beta   90.00
_cell.angle_gamma   90.00
#
_symmetry.space_group_name_H-M   'P 1'
#
loop_
_entity.id
_entity.type
_entity.pdbx_description
1 polymer ?
#
loop_
_entity_poly.entity_id
_entity_poly.type
_entity_poly.pdbx_seq_one_letter_code
_entity_poly.pdbx_strand_id
1 'polypeptide(L)'
;MMINRILAVFAVFAVMSTMVMAQGATTTSGPKMEVVGGETYDWGKIKPPASGTLEATIKMKNVGSAEMKIVEVKPGCGCTKTDPDKMDVVPGDVSTMGVKLSI
;
A
#
# COMPACT_ATOMS: atom_id res chain seq x y z
N MET A 1 -18.58 57.77 8.45
CA MET A 1 -18.40 56.60 9.36
C MET A 1 -18.42 55.24 8.64
N MET A 2 -19.09 55.08 7.48
CA MET A 2 -19.16 53.79 6.75
C MET A 2 -17.91 53.45 5.92
N ILE A 3 -17.19 54.43 5.36
CA ILE A 3 -15.99 54.19 4.51
C ILE A 3 -14.83 53.53 5.29
N ASN A 4 -14.59 53.94 6.53
CA ASN A 4 -13.52 53.35 7.36
C ASN A 4 -13.87 51.91 7.83
N ARG A 5 -15.17 51.56 7.84
CA ARG A 5 -15.64 50.20 8.12
C ARG A 5 -15.51 49.30 6.89
N ILE A 6 -15.73 49.84 5.68
CA ILE A 6 -15.52 49.11 4.42
C ILE A 6 -14.03 48.86 4.17
N LEU A 7 -13.16 49.85 4.41
CA LEU A 7 -11.70 49.65 4.36
C LEU A 7 -11.21 48.63 5.38
N ALA A 8 -11.73 48.65 6.61
CA ALA A 8 -11.39 47.65 7.62
C ALA A 8 -11.88 46.25 7.26
N VAL A 9 -13.08 46.11 6.67
CA VAL A 9 -13.61 44.82 6.21
C VAL A 9 -12.82 44.28 5.01
N PHE A 10 -12.41 45.13 4.07
CA PHE A 10 -11.54 44.74 2.96
C PHE A 10 -10.12 44.38 3.41
N ALA A 11 -9.57 45.09 4.41
CA ALA A 11 -8.27 44.77 4.99
C ALA A 11 -8.28 43.44 5.75
N VAL A 12 -9.37 43.13 6.47
CA VAL A 12 -9.53 41.83 7.16
C VAL A 12 -9.72 40.69 6.15
N PHE A 13 -10.43 40.91 5.05
CA PHE A 13 -10.60 39.91 3.99
C PHE A 13 -9.29 39.63 3.23
N ALA A 14 -8.47 40.65 2.98
CA ALA A 14 -7.20 40.51 2.27
C ALA A 14 -6.14 39.74 3.08
N VAL A 15 -6.17 39.83 4.43
CA VAL A 15 -5.23 39.10 5.30
C VAL A 15 -5.65 37.63 5.50
N MET A 16 -6.92 37.29 5.25
CA MET A 16 -7.44 35.94 5.49
C MET A 16 -7.20 34.97 4.31
N SER A 17 -6.82 35.47 3.13
CA SER A 17 -6.60 34.65 1.93
C SER A 17 -5.23 33.96 1.85
N THR A 18 -4.27 34.25 2.74
CA THR A 18 -2.91 33.66 2.66
C THR A 18 -2.72 32.40 3.52
N MET A 19 -3.73 31.90 4.24
CA MET A 19 -3.61 30.73 5.13
C MET A 19 -4.12 29.39 4.55
N VAL A 20 -4.48 29.32 3.26
CA VAL A 20 -5.18 28.14 2.70
C VAL A 20 -4.25 27.07 2.09
N MET A 21 -2.92 27.15 2.27
CA MET A 21 -1.97 26.20 1.66
C MET A 21 -1.11 25.48 2.70
N ALA A 22 -1.73 24.67 3.56
CA ALA A 22 -1.00 23.72 4.42
C ALA A 22 -1.77 22.43 4.71
N GLN A 23 -2.78 22.07 3.90
CA GLN A 23 -3.38 20.72 3.97
C GLN A 23 -2.59 19.77 3.06
N GLY A 24 -1.29 19.66 3.33
CA GLY A 24 -0.38 18.75 2.65
C GLY A 24 -0.37 17.41 3.38
N ALA A 25 -0.80 16.37 2.66
CA ALA A 25 -0.70 14.95 3.00
C ALA A 25 -1.31 14.53 4.35
N THR A 26 -2.51 13.96 4.29
CA THR A 26 -2.90 12.92 5.24
C THR A 26 -1.92 11.76 5.08
N THR A 27 -0.79 11.80 5.78
CA THR A 27 -0.01 10.59 6.03
C THR A 27 -0.89 9.75 6.92
N THR A 28 -1.67 8.84 6.34
CA THR A 28 -2.42 7.84 7.07
C THR A 28 -1.41 7.09 7.93
N SER A 29 -1.32 7.45 9.21
CA SER A 29 -0.35 6.85 10.13
C SER A 29 -0.88 5.46 10.48
N GLY A 30 -0.15 4.43 10.10
CA GLY A 30 -0.59 3.05 10.26
C GLY A 30 0.20 2.09 9.37
N PRO A 31 -0.05 0.78 9.51
CA PRO A 31 0.51 -0.20 8.60
C PRO A 31 -0.09 -0.04 7.20
N LYS A 32 0.76 -0.13 6.17
CA LYS A 32 0.30 -0.10 4.77
C LYS A 32 1.06 -1.13 3.97
N MET A 33 0.34 -2.07 3.39
CA MET A 33 0.92 -3.10 2.54
C MET A 33 1.01 -2.63 1.09
N GLU A 34 2.10 -2.97 0.41
CA GLU A 34 2.27 -2.86 -1.04
C GLU A 34 2.82 -4.18 -1.59
N VAL A 35 2.25 -4.68 -2.69
CA VAL A 35 2.80 -5.85 -3.37
C VAL A 35 3.81 -5.39 -4.42
N VAL A 36 5.09 -5.72 -4.21
CA VAL A 36 6.17 -5.34 -5.11
C VAL A 36 6.03 -6.14 -6.41
N GLY A 37 5.89 -5.44 -7.54
CA GLY A 37 5.67 -6.06 -8.84
C GLY A 37 4.19 -6.16 -9.25
N GLY A 38 3.27 -5.72 -8.38
CA GLY A 38 1.83 -5.70 -8.66
C GLY A 38 1.08 -6.94 -8.16
N GLU A 39 -0.23 -6.93 -8.35
CA GLU A 39 -1.15 -7.93 -7.80
C GLU A 39 -1.32 -9.17 -8.71
N THR A 40 -0.71 -9.16 -9.89
CA THR A 40 -0.83 -10.22 -10.89
C THR A 40 0.54 -10.73 -11.28
N TYR A 41 0.72 -12.05 -11.17
CA TYR A 41 1.84 -12.77 -11.75
C TYR A 41 1.30 -13.66 -12.87
N ASP A 42 1.66 -13.36 -14.12
CA ASP A 42 1.22 -14.12 -15.30
C ASP A 42 2.38 -14.97 -15.85
N TRP A 43 2.23 -16.29 -15.82
CA TRP A 43 3.19 -17.21 -16.44
C TRP A 43 3.09 -17.23 -17.98
N GLY A 44 2.04 -16.64 -18.55
CA GLY A 44 1.76 -16.63 -19.98
C GLY A 44 1.37 -18.02 -20.50
N LYS A 45 1.72 -18.29 -21.77
CA LYS A 45 1.46 -19.58 -22.40
C LYS A 45 2.57 -20.57 -22.06
N ILE A 46 2.31 -21.42 -21.08
CA ILE A 46 3.21 -22.50 -20.67
C ILE A 46 2.63 -23.87 -21.04
N LYS A 47 3.51 -24.85 -21.23
CA LYS A 47 3.11 -26.26 -21.22
C LYS A 47 3.09 -26.73 -19.76
N PRO A 48 2.10 -27.52 -19.33
CA PRO A 48 2.13 -28.13 -18.00
C PRO A 48 3.46 -28.84 -17.78
N PRO A 49 4.11 -28.65 -16.62
CA PRO A 49 5.37 -29.30 -16.34
C PRO A 49 5.17 -30.81 -16.32
N ALA A 50 6.10 -31.57 -16.91
CA ALA A 50 6.04 -33.04 -16.91
C ALA A 50 6.15 -33.62 -15.48
N SER A 51 6.76 -32.87 -14.57
CA SER A 51 6.78 -33.09 -13.14
C SER A 51 7.05 -31.76 -12.41
N GLY A 52 6.53 -31.62 -11.19
CA GLY A 52 6.77 -30.43 -10.34
C GLY A 52 5.65 -29.39 -10.38
N THR A 53 5.96 -28.21 -9.85
CA THR A 53 5.02 -27.09 -9.70
C THR A 53 5.57 -25.84 -10.37
N LEU A 54 4.69 -24.97 -10.85
CA LEU A 54 5.11 -23.61 -11.21
C LEU A 54 5.39 -22.82 -9.94
N GLU A 55 6.54 -22.15 -9.89
CA GLU A 55 6.94 -21.34 -8.75
C GLU A 55 6.87 -19.86 -9.10
N ALA A 56 6.41 -19.05 -8.15
CA ALA A 56 6.46 -17.59 -8.21
C ALA A 56 6.84 -17.05 -6.83
N THR A 57 7.36 -15.83 -6.79
CA THR A 57 7.71 -15.13 -5.57
C THR A 57 6.94 -13.83 -5.50
N ILE A 58 6.15 -13.67 -4.44
CA ILE A 58 5.40 -12.46 -4.16
C ILE A 58 6.07 -11.74 -2.99
N LYS A 59 6.27 -10.43 -3.11
CA LYS A 59 6.91 -9.61 -2.09
C LYS A 59 5.92 -8.60 -1.55
N MET A 60 5.65 -8.64 -0.25
CA MET A 60 4.75 -7.76 0.46
C MET A 60 5.57 -6.79 1.30
N LYS A 61 5.61 -5.52 0.89
CA LYS A 61 6.35 -4.45 1.57
C LYS A 61 5.44 -3.69 2.52
N ASN A 62 5.92 -3.39 3.72
CA ASN A 62 5.29 -2.39 4.57
C ASN A 62 5.78 -0.99 4.18
N VAL A 63 4.94 -0.21 3.51
CA VAL A 63 5.20 1.19 3.13
C VAL A 63 4.49 2.18 4.06
N GLY A 64 3.94 1.69 5.17
CA GLY A 64 3.29 2.48 6.21
C GLY A 64 4.28 2.99 7.26
N SER A 65 3.73 3.55 8.34
CA SER A 65 4.49 4.11 9.45
C SER A 65 4.40 3.28 10.74
N ALA A 66 3.67 2.16 10.74
CA ALA A 66 3.54 1.24 11.87
C ALA A 66 3.74 -0.22 11.43
N GLU A 67 4.00 -1.12 12.37
CA GLU A 67 4.20 -2.56 12.11
C GLU A 67 2.96 -3.18 11.44
N MET A 68 3.20 -3.91 10.34
CA MET A 68 2.18 -4.66 9.61
C MET A 68 2.23 -6.13 10.04
N LYS A 69 1.09 -6.66 10.50
CA LYS A 69 0.95 -8.08 10.85
C LYS A 69 0.15 -8.83 9.78
N ILE A 70 0.75 -9.84 9.17
CA ILE A 70 0.11 -10.83 8.31
C ILE A 70 -0.50 -11.87 9.24
N VAL A 71 -1.80 -11.74 9.51
CA VAL A 71 -2.52 -12.62 10.44
C VAL A 71 -2.66 -14.02 9.86
N GLU A 72 -2.97 -14.10 8.57
CA GLU A 72 -3.22 -15.36 7.88
C GLU A 72 -3.09 -15.18 6.37
N VAL A 73 -2.65 -16.23 5.67
CA VAL A 73 -2.68 -16.31 4.21
C VAL A 73 -3.50 -17.54 3.81
N LYS A 74 -4.59 -17.31 3.07
CA LYS A 74 -5.51 -18.35 2.61
C LYS A 74 -5.56 -18.38 1.09
N PRO A 75 -5.06 -19.45 0.44
CA PRO A 75 -5.25 -19.67 -0.98
C PRO A 75 -6.75 -19.83 -1.34
N GLY A 76 -7.17 -19.23 -2.45
CA GLY A 76 -8.54 -19.40 -2.97
C GLY A 76 -8.80 -20.78 -3.61
N CYS A 77 -7.75 -21.45 -4.10
CA CYS A 77 -7.79 -22.84 -4.56
C CYS A 77 -6.85 -23.69 -3.72
N GLY A 78 -7.16 -24.98 -3.54
CA GLY A 78 -6.24 -25.95 -2.92
C GLY A 78 -5.00 -26.27 -3.75
N CYS A 79 -4.92 -25.75 -4.99
CA CYS A 79 -3.84 -25.96 -5.94
C CYS A 79 -2.61 -25.07 -5.69
N THR A 80 -2.74 -24.07 -4.83
CA THR A 80 -1.70 -23.08 -4.52
C THR A 80 -1.22 -23.25 -3.09
N LYS A 81 0.09 -23.44 -2.90
CA LYS A 81 0.72 -23.40 -1.58
C LYS A 81 1.40 -22.03 -1.38
N THR A 82 1.14 -21.40 -0.24
CA THR A 82 1.70 -20.10 0.15
C THR A 82 2.47 -20.23 1.46
N ASP A 83 3.68 -19.68 1.51
CA ASP A 83 4.55 -19.71 2.70
C ASP A 83 5.30 -18.36 2.81
N PRO A 84 4.73 -17.37 3.51
CA PRO A 84 5.43 -16.11 3.80
C PRO A 84 6.56 -16.34 4.81
N ASP A 85 7.73 -15.77 4.54
CA ASP A 85 8.92 -15.89 5.39
C ASP A 85 8.79 -15.24 6.77
N LYS A 86 7.92 -14.25 6.93
CA LYS A 86 7.64 -13.57 8.19
C LYS A 86 6.22 -13.02 8.22
N MET A 87 5.63 -13.05 9.41
CA MET A 87 4.27 -12.56 9.65
C MET A 87 4.25 -11.14 10.22
N ASP A 88 5.33 -10.69 10.88
CA ASP A 88 5.47 -9.32 11.37
C ASP A 88 6.44 -8.56 10.47
N VAL A 89 6.00 -7.43 9.91
CA VAL A 89 6.76 -6.63 8.95
C VAL A 89 6.82 -5.19 9.43
N VAL A 90 7.99 -4.79 9.90
CA VAL A 90 8.25 -3.40 10.33
C VAL A 90 8.22 -2.42 9.14
N PRO A 91 7.98 -1.12 9.36
CA PRO A 91 8.02 -0.12 8.30
C PRO A 91 9.29 -0.19 7.45
N GLY A 92 9.13 -0.19 6.13
CA GLY A 92 10.21 -0.27 5.14
C GLY A 92 10.65 -1.70 4.78
N ASP A 93 10.30 -2.70 5.59
CA ASP A 93 10.69 -4.09 5.40
C ASP A 93 9.73 -4.86 4.46
N VAL A 94 10.17 -6.03 3.99
CA VAL A 94 9.50 -6.85 2.97
C VAL A 94 9.38 -8.29 3.44
N SER A 95 8.16 -8.83 3.49
CA SER A 95 7.93 -10.27 3.56
C SER A 95 7.89 -10.89 2.17
N THR A 96 8.60 -12.00 2.00
CA THR A 96 8.65 -12.79 0.77
C THR A 96 7.80 -14.05 0.92
N MET A 97 6.87 -14.25 0.02
CA MET A 97 6.01 -15.42 -0.03
C MET A 97 6.28 -16.25 -1.28
N GLY A 98 6.73 -17.48 -1.06
CA GLY A 98 6.83 -18.48 -2.12
C GLY A 98 5.45 -18.99 -2.49
N VAL A 99 5.12 -18.95 -3.77
CA VAL A 99 3.88 -19.48 -4.34
C VAL A 99 4.21 -20.68 -5.20
N LYS A 100 3.59 -21.83 -4.90
CA LYS A 100 3.69 -23.03 -5.73
C LYS A 100 2.33 -23.39 -6.27
N LEU A 101 2.22 -23.44 -7.60
CA LEU A 101 1.00 -23.80 -8.31
C LEU A 101 1.17 -25.20 -8.93
N SER A 102 0.30 -26.11 -8.52
CA SER A 102 0.17 -27.45 -9.10
C SER A 102 -0.94 -27.42 -10.15
N ILE A 103 -0.59 -27.65 -11.42
CA ILE A 103 -1.51 -27.75 -12.57
C ILE A 103 -1.31 -29.06 -13.32
#